data_AF-A0A2K3ND07-F1
#
_entry.id   AF-A0A2K3ND07-F1
#
_cell.length_a   1.000
_cell.length_b   1.000
_cell.length_c   1.000
_cell.angle_alpha   90.00
_cell.angle_beta   90.00
_cell.angle_gamma   90.00
#
_symmetry.space_group_name_H-M   'P 1'
#
loop_
_entity.id
_entity.type
_entity.pdbx_description
1 polymer ?
#
loop_
_entity_poly.entity_id
_entity_poly.type
_entity_poly.pdbx_seq_one_letter_code
_entity_poly.pdbx_strand_id
1 'polypeptide(L)' 'MGTGKTSLVLRFVKGQFSEYQESTIGAAFFTQVLSLNEATVKFDIWDTAGQERYHSLIYASIIQQFLSMKLHIGQL' A
#
# COMPACT_ATOMS: atom_id res chain seq x y z
N MET A 1 -17.77 -6.00 6.44
CA MET A 1 -16.77 -7.10 6.41
C MET A 1 -15.51 -6.62 5.70
N GLY A 2 -14.33 -7.06 6.14
CA GLY A 2 -13.07 -6.74 5.46
C GLY A 2 -12.88 -7.63 4.24
N THR A 3 -12.52 -7.05 3.09
CA THR A 3 -12.29 -7.79 1.83
C THR A 3 -10.89 -8.38 1.69
N GLY A 4 -10.03 -8.24 2.71
CA GLY A 4 -8.69 -8.87 2.75
C GLY A 4 -7.57 -8.15 2.00
N LYS A 5 -7.76 -6.90 1.53
CA LYS A 5 -6.75 -6.12 0.80
C LYS A 5 -5.40 -6.08 1.51
N THR A 6 -5.39 -5.61 2.76
CA THR A 6 -4.18 -5.51 3.59
C THR A 6 -3.53 -6.86 3.81
N SER A 7 -4.34 -7.91 4.04
CA SER A 7 -3.83 -9.28 4.21
C SER A 7 -3.11 -9.80 2.96
N LEU A 8 -3.61 -9.49 1.75
CA LEU A 8 -2.96 -9.84 0.50
C LEU A 8 -1.64 -9.10 0.32
N VAL A 9 -1.62 -7.78 0.59
CA VAL A 9 -0.39 -6.97 0.49
C VAL A 9 0.66 -7.47 1.48
N LEU A 10 0.29 -7.72 2.73
CA LEU A 10 1.22 -8.24 3.75
C LEU A 10 1.73 -9.65 3.43
N ARG A 11 0.89 -10.50 2.84
CA ARG A 11 1.34 -11.82 2.39
C ARG A 11 2.34 -11.70 1.25
N PHE A 12 2.11 -10.81 0.30
CA PHE A 12 3.00 -10.61 -0.83
C PHE A 12 4.35 -9.99 -0.42
N VAL A 13 4.31 -8.94 0.40
CA VAL A 13 5.52 -8.17 0.78
C VAL A 13 6.31 -8.86 1.90
N LYS A 14 5.62 -9.41 2.90
CA LYS A 14 6.26 -9.94 4.13
C LYS A 14 6.15 -11.45 4.27
N GLY A 15 5.42 -12.13 3.40
CA GLY A 15 5.12 -13.55 3.59
C GLY A 15 4.21 -13.81 4.81
N GLN A 16 3.58 -12.79 5.39
CA GLN A 16 2.83 -12.89 6.64
C GLN A 16 1.32 -12.88 6.42
N PHE A 17 0.58 -13.52 7.33
CA PHE A 17 -0.87 -13.47 7.38
C PHE A 17 -1.34 -13.49 8.83
N SER A 18 -2.35 -12.68 9.12
CA SER A 18 -3.05 -12.65 10.40
C SER A 18 -4.53 -12.87 10.15
N GLU A 19 -5.15 -13.79 10.89
CA GLU A 19 -6.59 -13.97 10.89
C GLU A 19 -7.32 -12.73 11.39
N TYR A 20 -6.68 -12.00 12.32
CA TYR A 20 -7.20 -10.77 12.93
C TYR A 20 -6.48 -9.54 12.35
N GLN A 21 -6.38 -9.47 11.03
CA GLN A 21 -5.80 -8.30 10.38
C GLN A 21 -6.67 -7.06 10.62
N GLU A 22 -6.08 -6.04 11.22
CA GLU A 22 -6.76 -4.76 11.43
C GLU A 22 -7.05 -4.06 10.11
N SER A 23 -8.15 -3.29 10.09
CA SER A 23 -8.51 -2.47 8.93
C SER A 23 -7.53 -1.33 8.76
N THR A 24 -7.05 -1.12 7.54
CA THR A 24 -6.28 0.08 7.19
C THR A 24 -7.11 1.33 7.49
N ILE A 25 -6.48 2.29 8.16
CA ILE A 25 -7.02 3.63 8.39
C ILE A 25 -6.30 4.58 7.42
N GLY A 26 -7.06 5.27 6.56
CA GLY A 26 -6.47 6.10 5.51
C GLY A 26 -5.76 5.27 4.44
N ALA A 27 -4.42 5.29 4.43
CA ALA A 27 -3.59 4.57 3.46
C ALA A 27 -2.24 4.14 4.06
N ALA A 28 -1.69 3.04 3.55
CA ALA A 28 -0.38 2.50 3.86
C ALA A 28 0.42 2.27 2.57
N PHE A 29 1.74 2.42 2.67
CA PHE A 29 2.65 2.24 1.54
C PHE A 29 3.59 1.07 1.80
N PHE A 30 3.77 0.23 0.80
CA PHE A 30 4.67 -0.91 0.84
C PHE A 30 5.52 -0.95 -0.42
N THR A 31 6.78 -1.35 -0.27
CA THR A 31 7.67 -1.63 -1.41
C THR A 31 8.06 -3.09 -1.39
N GLN A 32 7.97 -3.76 -2.54
CA GLN A 32 8.51 -5.09 -2.77
C GLN A 32 9.39 -5.08 -4.00
N VAL A 33 10.65 -5.50 -3.85
CA VAL A 33 11.56 -5.67 -4.99
C VAL A 33 11.65 -7.15 -5.32
N LEU A 34 11.33 -7.50 -6.56
CA LEU A 34 11.49 -8.85 -7.08
C LEU A 34 12.66 -8.87 -8.06
N SER A 35 13.64 -9.73 -7.79
CA SER A 35 14.70 -10.05 -8.74
C SER A 35 14.22 -11.24 -9.58
N LEU A 36 13.96 -10.97 -10.86
CA LEU A 36 13.68 -11.96 -11.88
C LEU A 36 14.95 -12.16 -12.70
N ASN A 37 15.04 -13.27 -13.44
CA ASN A 37 16.27 -13.64 -14.17
C ASN A 37 16.83 -12.53 -15.07
N GLU A 38 15.96 -11.77 -15.72
CA GLU A 38 16.35 -10.74 -16.71
C GLU A 38 16.06 -9.31 -16.26
N ALA A 39 15.39 -9.14 -15.12
CA ALA A 39 14.93 -7.82 -14.67
C ALA A 39 14.74 -7.77 -13.16
N THR A 40 15.01 -6.60 -12.59
CA THR A 40 14.58 -6.28 -11.23
C THR A 40 13.36 -5.38 -11.30
N VAL A 41 12.25 -5.82 -10.71
CA VAL A 41 10.99 -5.07 -10.70
C VAL A 41 10.73 -4.58 -9.28
N LYS A 42 10.57 -3.26 -9.14
CA LYS A 42 10.14 -2.63 -7.88
C LYS A 42 8.63 -2.38 -7.94
N PHE A 43 7.89 -3.04 -7.06
CA PHE A 43 6.48 -2.76 -6.82
C PHE A 43 6.37 -1.76 -5.67
N ASP A 44 5.79 -0.61 -5.96
CA ASP A 44 5.36 0.38 -4.97
C ASP A 44 3.84 0.28 -4.85
N ILE A 45 3.38 -0.27 -3.72
CA ILE A 45 2.00 -0.69 -3.47
C ILE A 45 1.33 0.25 -2.47
N TRP A 46 0.17 0.78 -2.85
CA TRP A 46 -0.67 1.63 -2.03
C TRP A 46 -1.88 0.84 -1.52
N ASP A 47 -1.85 0.43 -0.25
CA ASP A 47 -3.01 -0.16 0.43
C ASP A 47 -3.88 0.96 1.01
N THR A 48 -5.18 0.93 0.74
CA THR A 48 -6.10 1.98 1.20
C THR A 48 -7.22 1.38 2.05
N ALA A 49 -7.70 2.18 3.00
CA ALA A 49 -8.89 1.84 3.76
C ALA A 49 -10.04 1.53 2.77
N GLY A 50 -10.67 0.36 2.93
CA GLY A 50 -11.79 -0.03 2.06
C GLY A 50 -13.16 0.12 2.71
N GLN A 51 -13.23 0.78 3.86
CA GLN A 51 -14.49 1.09 4.53
C GLN A 51 -14.89 2.52 4.18
N GLU A 52 -16.13 2.68 3.74
CA GLU A 52 -16.75 3.94 3.34
C GLU A 52 -16.68 5.02 4.42
N ARG A 53 -16.68 4.64 5.71
CA ARG A 53 -16.55 5.54 6.85
C ARG A 53 -15.21 6.28 6.93
N TYR A 54 -14.20 5.86 6.18
CA TYR A 54 -12.88 6.51 6.14
C TYR A 54 -12.61 7.29 4.84
N HIS A 55 -13.64 7.54 4.02
CA HIS A 55 -13.49 8.21 2.72
C HIS A 55 -12.70 9.52 2.79
N SER A 56 -12.99 10.40 3.76
CA SER A 56 -12.28 11.67 3.91
C SER A 56 -10.80 11.49 4.26
N LEU A 57 -10.47 10.49 5.08
CA LEU A 57 -9.09 10.14 5.42
C LEU A 57 -8.35 9.55 4.21
N ILE A 58 -9.02 8.75 3.38
CA ILE A 58 -8.46 8.21 2.13
C ILE A 58 -8.07 9.35 1.19
N TYR A 59 -8.96 10.32 0.94
CA TYR A 59 -8.65 11.45 0.07
C TYR A 59 -7.47 12.28 0.59
N ALA A 60 -7.47 12.59 1.90
CA ALA A 60 -6.36 13.34 2.51
C ALA A 60 -5.03 12.57 2.43
N SER A 61 -5.03 11.28 2.75
CA SER A 61 -3.82 10.45 2.75
C SER A 61 -3.30 10.18 1.33
N ILE A 62 -4.18 9.92 0.35
CA ILE A 62 -3.79 9.77 -1.06
C ILE A 62 -3.16 11.07 -1.58
N ILE A 63 -3.72 12.24 -1.29
CA ILE A 63 -3.16 13.52 -1.75
C ILE A 63 -1.76 13.75 -1.16
N GLN A 64 -1.59 13.50 0.15
CA GLN A 64 -0.30 13.68 0.82
C GLN A 64 0.76 12.69 0.33
N GLN A 65 0.35 11.46 0.00
CA GLN A 65 1.22 10.43 -0.55
C GLN A 65 1.55 10.65 -2.04
N PHE A 66 0.63 11.17 -2.85
CA PHE A 66 0.92 11.62 -4.22
C PHE A 66 1.93 12.78 -4.25
N LEU A 67 1.83 13.72 -3.31
CA LEU A 67 2.81 14.80 -3.15
C LEU A 67 4.19 14.24 -2.78
N SER A 68 4.25 13.26 -1.87
CA SER A 68 5.50 12.58 -1.52
C SER A 68 6.11 11.81 -2.70
N MET A 69 5.29 11.18 -3.53
CA MET A 69 5.72 10.50 -4.76
C MET A 69 6.28 11.48 -5.79
N LYS A 70 5.66 12.65 -6.00
CA LYS A 70 6.21 13.70 -6.88
C LYS A 70 7.57 14.22 -6.40
N LEU A 71 7.77 14.33 -5.08
CA LEU A 71 9.06 14.73 -4.50
C LEU A 71 10.13 13.65 -4.70
N HIS A 72 9.78 12.37 -4.61
CA HIS A 72 10.74 11.27 -4.78
C HIS A 72 11.11 11.01 -6.24
N ILE A 73 10.17 11.16 -7.17
CA ILE A 73 10.41 11.02 -8.61
C ILE A 73 11.08 12.28 -9.20
N GLY A 74 10.79 13.46 -8.66
CA GLY A 74 11.38 14.74 -9.11
C GLY A 74 12.79 15.03 -8.60
N GLN A 75 13.42 14.10 -7.87
CA GLN A 75 14.83 14.14 -7.48
C GLN A 75 15.71 13.15 -8.28
N LEU A 76 15.16 12.56 -9.35
CA LEU A 76 15.90 11.85 -10.40
C LEU A 76 15.92 12.68 -11.69
#